data_AF-A0A345ZXL2-F1
#
_entry.id   AF-A0A345ZXL2-F1
#
_cell.length_a   1.000
_cell.length_b   1.000
_cell.length_c   1.000
_cell.angle_alpha   90.00
_cell.angle_beta   90.00
_cell.angle_gamma   90.00
#
_symmetry.space_group_name_H-M   'P 1'
#
loop_
_entity.id
_entity.type
_entity.pdbx_description
1 polymer ?
#
loop_
_entity_poly.entity_id
_entity_poly.type
_entity_poly.pdbx_seq_one_letter_code
_entity_poly.pdbx_strand_id
1 'polypeptide(L)' 'MINSTPEQKKLGFRIHAMVFVPAVVVMLIINALTGAPYWSLWAALGWGIGLFCHWFFVLGPGAPKTQSTQ' A
#
# COMPACT_ATOMS: atom_id res chain seq x y z
N MET A 1 0.27 -5.42 -15.35
CA MET A 1 1.21 -6.51 -15.69
C MET A 1 0.49 -7.86 -15.58
N ILE A 2 -0.09 -8.33 -16.69
CA ILE A 2 -0.92 -9.56 -16.70
C ILE A 2 -0.09 -10.83 -16.41
N ASN A 3 1.25 -10.78 -16.60
CA ASN A 3 2.16 -11.93 -16.44
C ASN A 3 3.29 -11.70 -15.41
N SER A 4 2.97 -11.20 -14.21
CA SER A 4 3.97 -11.00 -13.15
C SER A 4 4.11 -12.23 -12.24
N THR A 5 5.36 -12.62 -11.93
CA THR A 5 5.67 -13.72 -11.02
C THR A 5 5.26 -13.40 -9.57
N PRO A 6 5.09 -14.41 -8.69
CA PRO A 6 4.78 -14.16 -7.28
C PRO A 6 5.79 -13.23 -6.58
N GLU A 7 7.08 -13.37 -6.89
CA GLU A 7 8.14 -12.53 -6.32
C GLU A 7 8.06 -11.08 -6.81
N GLN A 8 7.71 -10.86 -8.08
CA GLN A 8 7.45 -9.50 -8.60
C GLN A 8 6.25 -8.85 -7.91
N LYS A 9 5.19 -9.61 -7.62
CA LYS A 9 4.02 -9.10 -6.88
C LYS A 9 4.39 -8.68 -5.46
N LYS A 10 5.17 -9.51 -4.74
CA LYS A 10 5.69 -9.18 -3.40
C LYS A 10 6.59 -7.95 -3.42
N LEU A 11 7.47 -7.85 -4.42
CA LEU A 11 8.33 -6.67 -4.60
C LEU A 11 7.49 -5.42 -4.83
N GLY A 12 6.46 -5.48 -5.67
CA GLY A 12 5.54 -4.37 -5.92
C GLY A 12 4.82 -3.90 -4.65
N PHE A 13 4.36 -4.83 -3.81
CA PHE A 13 3.81 -4.49 -2.50
C PHE A 13 4.84 -3.83 -1.58
N ARG A 14 6.07 -4.39 -1.52
CA ARG A 14 7.13 -3.85 -0.67
C ARG A 14 7.51 -2.42 -1.06
N ILE A 15 7.58 -2.12 -2.36
CA ILE A 15 7.81 -0.76 -2.87
C ILE A 15 6.67 0.17 -2.44
N HIS A 16 5.40 -0.23 -2.63
CA HIS A 16 4.26 0.58 -2.20
C HIS A 16 4.28 0.86 -0.70
N ALA A 17 4.54 -0.14 0.13
CA ALA A 17 4.64 0.02 1.58
C ALA A 17 5.79 0.95 1.98
N MET A 18 6.97 0.80 1.35
CA MET A 18 8.15 1.62 1.65
C MET A 18 7.97 3.09 1.23
N VAL A 19 7.23 3.38 0.16
CA VAL A 19 6.95 4.76 -0.27
C VAL A 19 5.78 5.36 0.51
N PHE A 20 4.78 4.56 0.88
CA PHE A 20 3.59 5.01 1.62
C PHE A 20 3.94 5.64 2.96
N VAL A 21 4.79 4.98 3.77
CA VAL A 21 5.15 5.47 5.12
C VAL A 21 5.79 6.88 5.09
N PRO A 22 6.90 7.13 4.36
CA PRO A 22 7.49 8.46 4.31
C PRO A 22 6.57 9.49 3.67
N ALA A 23 5.77 9.11 2.65
CA ALA A 23 4.82 10.02 2.04
C ALA A 23 3.75 10.50 3.05
N VAL A 24 3.16 9.59 3.82
CA VAL A 24 2.18 9.94 4.87
C VAL A 24 2.83 10.79 5.96
N VAL A 25 4.05 10.46 6.40
CA VAL A 25 4.78 11.25 7.40
C VAL A 25 5.01 12.69 6.92
N VAL A 26 5.51 12.87 5.70
CA VAL A 26 5.72 14.20 5.12
C VAL A 26 4.40 14.98 5.03
N MET A 27 3.33 14.31 4.62
CA MET A 27 2.01 14.92 4.49
C MET A 27 1.43 15.37 5.85
N LEU A 28 1.59 14.55 6.89
CA LEU A 28 1.21 14.90 8.26
C LEU A 28 2.02 16.09 8.79
N ILE A 29 3.34 16.13 8.53
CA ILE A 29 4.20 17.25 8.89
C ILE A 29 3.72 18.54 8.20
N ILE A 30 3.52 18.51 6.88
CA ILE A 30 3.05 19.67 6.12
C ILE A 30 1.72 20.18 6.69
N ASN A 31 0.78 19.27 6.95
CA ASN A 31 -0.53 19.67 7.42
C ASN A 31 -0.51 20.21 8.86
N ALA A 32 0.35 19.65 9.73
CA ALA A 32 0.57 20.19 11.07
C ALA A 32 1.16 21.61 11.03
N LEU A 33 2.10 21.87 10.12
CA LEU A 33 2.68 23.20 9.91
C LEU A 33 1.71 24.20 9.26
N THR A 34 0.81 23.73 8.41
CA THR A 34 -0.17 24.59 7.71
C THR A 34 -1.40 24.89 8.57
N GLY A 35 -1.72 24.03 9.55
CA GLY A 35 -2.92 24.15 10.38
C GLY A 35 -4.17 23.60 9.68
N ALA A 36 -5.34 23.91 10.26
CA ALA A 36 -6.63 23.41 9.77
C ALA A 36 -6.92 23.93 8.33
N PRO A 37 -7.58 23.12 7.48
CA PRO A 37 -8.17 21.80 7.77
C PRO A 37 -7.16 20.64 7.68
N TYR A 38 -7.45 19.54 8.40
CA TYR A 38 -6.57 18.36 8.45
C TYR A 38 -6.73 17.41 7.24
N TRP A 39 -6.51 17.92 6.03
CA TRP A 39 -6.66 17.18 4.77
C TRP A 39 -5.77 15.94 4.67
N SER A 40 -4.63 15.94 5.37
CA SER A 40 -3.70 14.79 5.37
C SER A 40 -4.32 13.51 5.93
N LEU A 41 -5.29 13.61 6.85
CA LEU A 41 -6.01 12.46 7.38
C LEU A 41 -6.83 11.76 6.31
N TRP A 42 -7.55 12.52 5.48
CA TRP A 42 -8.36 11.97 4.39
C TRP A 42 -7.49 11.27 3.35
N ALA A 43 -6.36 11.88 2.98
CA ALA A 43 -5.42 11.29 2.05
C ALA A 43 -4.75 10.02 2.63
N ALA A 44 -4.35 10.05 3.90
CA ALA A 44 -3.76 8.89 4.58
C ALA A 44 -4.75 7.71 4.67
N LEU A 45 -6.03 7.97 4.95
CA LEU A 45 -7.07 6.95 4.99
C LEU A 45 -7.36 6.37 3.59
N GLY A 46 -7.57 7.23 2.59
CA GLY A 46 -7.86 6.80 1.22
C GLY A 46 -6.73 5.97 0.63
N TRP A 47 -5.48 6.40 0.82
CA TRP A 47 -4.31 5.66 0.32
C TRP A 47 -4.04 4.40 1.16
N GLY A 48 -4.31 4.45 2.47
CA GLY A 48 -4.19 3.30 3.36
C GLY A 48 -5.07 2.13 2.94
N ILE A 49 -6.28 2.40 2.43
CA ILE A 49 -7.15 1.38 1.84
C ILE A 49 -6.47 0.71 0.63
N GLY A 50 -5.83 1.48 -0.24
CA GLY A 50 -5.09 0.94 -1.39
C GLY A 50 -3.94 0.02 -0.98
N LEU A 51 -3.17 0.42 0.03
CA LEU A 51 -2.10 -0.41 0.58
C LEU A 51 -2.64 -1.70 1.22
N PHE A 52 -3.76 -1.61 1.94
CA PHE A 52 -4.43 -2.77 2.52
C PHE A 52 -4.91 -3.75 1.44
N CYS A 53 -5.54 -3.26 0.37
CA CYS A 53 -5.95 -4.10 -0.76
C CYS A 53 -4.74 -4.82 -1.38
N HIS A 54 -3.62 -4.10 -1.58
CA HIS A 54 -2.39 -4.72 -2.08
C HIS A 54 -1.88 -5.84 -1.18
N TRP A 55 -1.86 -5.63 0.14
CA TRP A 55 -1.49 -6.67 1.09
C TRP A 55 -2.43 -7.88 0.99
N PHE A 56 -3.75 -7.63 0.99
CA PHE A 56 -4.78 -8.68 0.99
C PHE A 56 -4.68 -9.63 -0.22
N PHE A 57 -4.41 -9.08 -1.41
CA PHE A 57 -4.33 -9.85 -2.65
C PHE A 57 -2.95 -10.44 -2.96
N VAL A 58 -1.89 -10.01 -2.25
CA VAL A 58 -0.51 -10.49 -2.51
C VAL A 58 0.01 -11.41 -1.41
N LEU A 59 -0.27 -11.09 -0.15
CA LEU A 59 0.22 -11.82 1.04
C LEU A 59 -0.90 -12.34 1.93
N GLY A 60 -2.08 -11.71 1.88
CA GLY A 60 -3.21 -12.02 2.73
C GLY A 60 -4.08 -13.18 2.20
N PRO A 61 -5.28 -13.36 2.77
CA PRO A 61 -6.20 -14.45 2.44
C PRO A 61 -6.67 -14.47 0.97
N GLY A 62 -6.61 -13.33 0.28
CA GLY A 62 -6.94 -13.21 -1.13
C GLY A 62 -5.78 -13.55 -2.08
N ALA A 63 -4.60 -13.92 -1.55
CA ALA A 63 -3.48 -14.32 -2.36
C ALA A 63 -3.80 -15.61 -3.15
N PRO A 64 -3.46 -15.67 -4.45
CA PRO A 64 -3.64 -16.88 -5.24
C PRO A 64 -2.89 -18.05 -4.58
N LYS A 65 -3.61 -19.12 -4.25
CA LYS A 65 -2.97 -20.37 -3.80
C LYS A 65 -2.23 -20.96 -5.00
N THR A 66 -0.91 -21.05 -4.92
CA THR A 66 -0.12 -21.82 -5.90
C THR A 66 -0.64 -23.25 -5.87
N GLN A 67 -1.41 -23.65 -6.86
CA GLN A 67 -1.76 -25.04 -7.08
C GLN A 67 -0.49 -25.73 -7.56
N SER A 68 0.16 -26.50 -6.68
CA SER A 68 1.18 -27.45 -7.09
C SER A 68 0.49 -28.51 -7.95
N THR A 69 0.68 -28.43 -9.27
CA THR A 69 0.38 -29.54 -10.18
C THR A 69 1.14 -30.75 -9.66
N GLN A 70 0.37 -31.75 -9.19
CA GLN A 70 0.85 -33.11 -8.91
C GLN A 70 1.34 -33.75 -10.22
#